data_AF-A0A7J6N263-F1
#
_entry.id   AF-A0A7J6N263-F1
#
_cell.length_a   1.000
_cell.length_b   1.000
_cell.length_c   1.000
_cell.angle_alpha   90.00
_cell.angle_beta   90.00
_cell.angle_gamma   90.00
#
_symmetry.space_group_name_H-M   'P 1'
#
loop_
_entity.id
_entity.type
_entity.pdbx_description
1 polymer ?
#
loop_
_entity_poly.entity_id
_entity_poly.type
_entity_poly.pdbx_seq_one_letter_code
_entity_poly.pdbx_strand_id
1 'polypeptide(L)'
;MLRLSFVIGCIIGFSVAIGGPEGDLFGMLDATPVNDPFYPKQAPYLEAINVPRAWKRLASTRVIRKEVTVALIDSGVRPKHPDLVGNLVKGYNAIDGSYDTRDRDPLGHGTGMAGVLGATINNTRGIAGVMDLVNIMPICEGKRPSQPTVIAAIDYVVRHREARDIKFILLAASAAEYEPQLADKIRQADQAGLSIIVTAGNKGKNATTEKRYPCALTEQLSGVLCVAATELSMMKLASFSNYANYVDVAAPGVGIMTTGNYINYDTVSGTSPASAIVAGVVAMLYSLAPGLSPADIKRIIKETSKKGLKDSTGKVTLPFGRVDADKAVAKLIPR
;
A
#
# COMPACT_ATOMS: atom_id res chain seq x y z
N MET A 1 -53.60 -46.75 37.59
CA MET A 1 -54.61 -45.74 37.16
C MET A 1 -53.93 -44.39 37.05
N LEU A 2 -53.51 -43.98 35.85
CA LEU A 2 -53.79 -42.66 35.25
C LEU A 2 -53.09 -42.62 33.87
N ARG A 3 -53.80 -42.05 32.89
CA ARG A 3 -53.50 -42.00 31.47
C ARG A 3 -52.91 -40.64 31.07
N LEU A 4 -52.16 -40.65 29.95
CA LEU A 4 -52.00 -39.60 28.93
C LEU A 4 -51.25 -38.29 29.35
N SER A 5 -50.41 -37.63 28.55
CA SER A 5 -50.43 -37.38 27.10
C SER A 5 -49.03 -37.08 26.52
N PHE A 6 -48.90 -37.29 25.20
CA PHE A 6 -47.81 -36.85 24.32
C PHE A 6 -47.68 -35.32 24.23
N VAL A 7 -46.46 -34.81 24.08
CA VAL A 7 -46.14 -33.65 23.21
C VAL A 7 -44.81 -33.91 22.51
N ILE A 8 -44.86 -33.89 21.17
CA ILE A 8 -43.72 -33.90 20.25
C ILE A 8 -43.17 -32.47 20.19
N GLY A 9 -41.87 -32.32 20.43
CA GLY A 9 -41.15 -31.07 20.24
C GLY A 9 -39.80 -31.33 19.57
N CYS A 10 -39.73 -31.12 18.26
CA CYS A 10 -38.47 -31.03 17.52
C CYS A 10 -37.62 -29.89 18.10
N ILE A 11 -36.45 -30.23 18.64
CA ILE A 11 -35.38 -29.26 18.88
C ILE A 11 -34.23 -29.63 17.95
N ILE A 12 -34.02 -28.73 17.00
CA ILE A 12 -32.90 -28.71 16.06
C ILE A 12 -31.63 -28.50 16.87
N GLY A 13 -30.72 -29.46 16.84
CA GLY A 13 -29.43 -29.39 17.52
C GLY A 13 -28.54 -28.32 16.90
N PHE A 14 -28.24 -27.28 17.67
CA PHE A 14 -27.06 -26.43 17.43
C PHE A 14 -25.87 -27.12 18.08
N SER A 15 -24.99 -27.69 17.26
CA SER A 15 -23.69 -28.19 17.71
C SER A 15 -22.75 -27.00 17.85
N VAL A 16 -22.41 -26.63 19.09
CA VAL A 16 -21.35 -25.65 19.39
C VAL A 16 -20.01 -26.37 19.28
N ALA A 17 -19.24 -26.08 18.24
CA ALA A 17 -17.85 -26.50 18.14
C ALA A 17 -16.98 -25.50 18.93
N ILE A 18 -16.44 -25.97 20.04
CA ILE A 18 -15.42 -25.29 20.84
C ILE A 18 -14.06 -25.64 20.22
N GLY A 19 -13.46 -24.70 19.49
CA GLY A 19 -12.12 -24.85 18.90
C GLY A 19 -11.05 -24.13 19.73
N GLY A 20 -9.98 -24.85 20.08
CA GLY A 20 -8.81 -24.37 20.83
C GLY A 20 -7.84 -23.49 20.01
N PRO A 21 -6.72 -23.05 20.61
CA PRO A 21 -5.96 -21.89 20.16
C PRO A 21 -4.78 -22.27 19.27
N GLU A 22 -5.04 -22.65 18.02
CA GLU A 22 -4.03 -22.58 16.95
C GLU A 22 -4.76 -22.11 15.69
N GLY A 23 -4.95 -20.79 15.61
CA GLY A 23 -5.60 -20.15 14.47
C GLY A 23 -4.66 -20.10 13.29
N ASP A 24 -4.73 -21.11 12.42
CA ASP A 24 -4.36 -20.95 11.03
C ASP A 24 -5.22 -19.82 10.44
N LEU A 25 -4.63 -18.64 10.31
CA LEU A 25 -5.28 -17.46 9.76
C LEU A 25 -5.46 -17.65 8.25
N PHE A 26 -6.54 -18.33 7.84
CA PHE A 26 -7.00 -18.31 6.46
C PHE A 26 -7.29 -16.86 6.07
N GLY A 27 -6.64 -16.37 5.01
CA GLY A 27 -6.72 -14.98 4.58
C GLY A 27 -8.16 -14.49 4.38
N MET A 28 -8.44 -13.25 4.81
CA MET A 28 -9.77 -12.64 4.91
C MET A 28 -10.48 -12.37 3.56
N LEU A 29 -9.92 -12.81 2.43
CA LEU A 29 -10.57 -12.72 1.13
C LEU A 29 -11.38 -13.98 0.88
N ASP A 30 -12.61 -14.03 1.38
CA ASP A 30 -13.59 -14.97 0.84
C ASP A 30 -13.91 -14.61 -0.62
N ALA A 31 -14.29 -15.60 -1.43
CA ALA A 31 -14.66 -15.42 -2.84
C ALA A 31 -15.92 -14.54 -3.05
N THR A 32 -16.46 -13.96 -1.98
CA THR A 32 -17.59 -13.03 -2.00
C THR A 32 -17.23 -11.72 -2.71
N PRO A 33 -18.16 -11.12 -3.47
CA PRO A 33 -17.98 -9.79 -4.03
C PRO A 33 -17.63 -8.76 -2.95
N VAL A 34 -16.78 -7.80 -3.31
CA VAL A 34 -16.41 -6.69 -2.42
C VAL A 34 -17.66 -5.95 -1.95
N ASN A 35 -17.91 -5.95 -0.64
CA ASN A 35 -19.15 -5.41 -0.05
C ASN A 35 -19.03 -3.96 0.46
N ASP A 36 -17.86 -3.35 0.30
CA ASP A 36 -17.55 -2.00 0.76
C ASP A 36 -18.30 -0.94 -0.08
N PRO A 37 -19.12 -0.04 0.54
CA PRO A 37 -20.02 0.87 -0.17
C PRO A 37 -19.37 1.80 -1.20
N PHE A 38 -18.10 2.16 -1.05
CA PHE A 38 -17.37 3.00 -2.01
C PHE A 38 -16.54 2.20 -3.02
N TYR A 39 -16.49 0.87 -2.94
CA TYR A 39 -15.82 0.05 -3.95
C TYR A 39 -16.27 0.32 -5.39
N PRO A 40 -17.56 0.60 -5.70
CA PRO A 40 -17.96 0.98 -7.06
C PRO A 40 -17.24 2.22 -7.61
N LYS A 41 -16.80 3.14 -6.74
CA LYS A 41 -15.99 4.30 -7.12
C LYS A 41 -14.50 3.96 -7.30
N GLN A 42 -14.05 2.84 -6.72
CA GLN A 42 -12.69 2.34 -6.83
C GLN A 42 -12.48 1.38 -8.01
N ALA A 43 -13.52 0.61 -8.35
CA ALA A 43 -13.49 -0.43 -9.35
C ALA A 43 -12.83 0.00 -10.68
N PRO A 44 -13.11 1.19 -11.26
CA PRO A 44 -12.48 1.59 -12.52
C PRO A 44 -10.95 1.60 -12.47
N TYR A 45 -10.35 2.07 -11.38
CA TYR A 45 -8.89 2.15 -11.27
C TYR A 45 -8.27 0.86 -10.75
N LEU A 46 -8.96 0.10 -9.88
CA LEU A 46 -8.49 -1.19 -9.37
C LEU A 46 -8.52 -2.29 -10.43
N GLU A 47 -9.55 -2.33 -11.27
CA GLU A 47 -9.64 -3.25 -12.40
C GLU A 47 -8.59 -2.92 -13.47
N ALA A 48 -8.28 -1.64 -13.69
CA ALA A 48 -7.27 -1.22 -14.64
C ALA A 48 -5.85 -1.74 -14.33
N ILE A 49 -5.60 -2.10 -13.07
CA ILE A 49 -4.36 -2.70 -12.58
C ILE A 49 -4.55 -4.15 -12.09
N ASN A 50 -5.69 -4.76 -12.42
CA ASN A 50 -6.04 -6.15 -12.11
C ASN A 50 -6.01 -6.53 -10.62
N VAL A 51 -6.25 -5.60 -9.70
CA VAL A 51 -6.32 -5.89 -8.25
C VAL A 51 -7.41 -6.92 -7.91
N PRO A 52 -8.65 -6.86 -8.45
CA PRO A 52 -9.66 -7.87 -8.15
C PRO A 52 -9.29 -9.29 -8.61
N ARG A 53 -8.47 -9.43 -9.66
CA ARG A 53 -7.94 -10.74 -10.08
C ARG A 53 -6.82 -11.21 -9.15
N ALA A 54 -5.94 -10.30 -8.72
CA ALA A 54 -4.94 -10.59 -7.71
C ALA A 54 -5.56 -11.08 -6.39
N TRP A 55 -6.61 -10.41 -5.90
CA TRP A 55 -7.36 -10.87 -4.72
C TRP A 55 -7.90 -12.29 -4.87
N LYS A 56 -8.51 -12.62 -6.01
CA LYS A 56 -8.99 -13.99 -6.28
C LYS A 56 -7.86 -15.01 -6.25
N ARG A 57 -6.68 -14.68 -6.74
CA ARG A 57 -5.50 -15.56 -6.67
C ARG A 57 -5.00 -15.72 -5.24
N LEU A 58 -4.92 -14.63 -4.48
CA LEU A 58 -4.48 -14.64 -3.09
C LEU A 58 -5.46 -15.38 -2.17
N ALA A 59 -6.76 -15.37 -2.48
CA ALA A 59 -7.79 -16.12 -1.77
C ALA A 59 -7.74 -17.64 -2.06
N SER A 60 -7.34 -18.02 -3.27
CA SER A 60 -7.37 -19.42 -3.74
C SER A 60 -6.00 -20.11 -3.76
N THR A 61 -4.94 -19.38 -3.43
CA THR A 61 -3.58 -19.93 -3.42
C THR A 61 -3.37 -20.92 -2.28
N ARG A 62 -2.54 -21.93 -2.52
CA ARG A 62 -2.05 -22.86 -1.48
C ARG A 62 -0.81 -22.33 -0.76
N VAL A 63 -0.25 -21.21 -1.22
CA VAL A 63 0.88 -20.56 -0.55
C VAL A 63 0.38 -19.96 0.77
N ILE A 64 0.96 -20.37 1.89
CA ILE A 64 0.68 -19.77 3.20
C ILE A 64 1.15 -18.32 3.17
N ARG A 65 0.20 -17.39 3.27
CA ARG A 65 0.49 -15.96 3.27
C ARG A 65 0.91 -15.51 4.66
N LYS A 66 1.84 -14.58 4.73
CA LYS A 66 2.21 -13.90 6.00
C LYS A 66 1.70 -12.47 6.01
N GLU A 67 1.33 -11.99 7.19
CA GLU A 67 1.14 -10.57 7.42
C GLU A 67 2.42 -9.79 7.10
N VAL A 68 2.26 -8.61 6.51
CA VAL A 68 3.36 -7.76 6.09
C VAL A 68 3.31 -6.44 6.85
N THR A 69 4.38 -6.10 7.56
CA THR A 69 4.49 -4.78 8.20
C THR A 69 5.12 -3.76 7.25
N VAL A 70 4.39 -2.67 6.98
CA VAL A 70 4.86 -1.49 6.24
C VAL A 70 5.04 -0.31 7.18
N ALA A 71 6.19 0.37 7.08
CA ALA A 71 6.37 1.68 7.68
C ALA A 71 5.85 2.77 6.73
N LEU A 72 4.74 3.41 7.10
CA LEU A 72 4.18 4.55 6.37
C LEU A 72 4.72 5.85 6.95
N ILE A 73 5.71 6.45 6.27
CA ILE A 73 6.28 7.74 6.64
C ILE A 73 5.45 8.84 5.98
N ASP A 74 4.69 9.58 6.79
CA ASP A 74 3.77 10.63 6.34
C ASP A 74 3.39 11.57 7.50
N SER A 75 2.38 12.42 7.30
CA SER A 75 1.74 13.30 8.29
C SER A 75 1.16 12.60 9.54
N GLY A 76 1.18 11.28 9.60
CA GLY A 76 0.57 10.44 10.63
C GLY A 76 -0.66 9.70 10.10
N VAL A 77 -1.34 8.95 10.96
CA VAL A 77 -2.56 8.20 10.60
C VAL A 77 -3.56 8.34 11.73
N ARG A 78 -4.86 8.42 11.40
CA ARG A 78 -5.92 8.43 12.40
C ARG A 78 -6.10 7.03 13.00
N PRO A 79 -5.73 6.79 14.27
CA PRO A 79 -5.72 5.44 14.84
C PRO A 79 -7.13 4.86 15.05
N LYS A 80 -8.18 5.71 15.02
CA LYS A 80 -9.57 5.32 15.26
C LYS A 80 -10.44 5.38 13.99
N HIS A 81 -9.84 5.51 12.81
CA HIS A 81 -10.63 5.43 11.57
C HIS A 81 -11.22 4.00 11.49
N PRO A 82 -12.56 3.84 11.39
CA PRO A 82 -13.21 2.53 11.51
C PRO A 82 -12.75 1.53 10.44
N ASP A 83 -12.28 2.04 9.30
CA ASP A 83 -11.78 1.25 8.18
C ASP A 83 -10.29 0.87 8.26
N LEU A 84 -9.55 1.46 9.22
CA LEU A 84 -8.10 1.25 9.37
C LEU A 84 -7.74 0.54 10.66
N VAL A 85 -8.52 0.71 11.73
CA VAL A 85 -8.12 0.32 13.10
C VAL A 85 -7.66 -1.14 13.22
N GLY A 86 -8.21 -2.06 12.41
CA GLY A 86 -7.79 -3.47 12.40
C GLY A 86 -6.42 -3.73 11.78
N ASN A 87 -5.93 -2.80 10.95
CA ASN A 87 -4.70 -2.92 10.17
C ASN A 87 -3.60 -1.97 10.66
N LEU A 88 -3.81 -1.24 11.77
CA LEU A 88 -2.80 -0.34 12.34
C LEU A 88 -2.05 -1.01 13.49
N VAL A 89 -0.73 -0.92 13.44
CA VAL A 89 0.14 -1.31 14.56
C VAL A 89 0.76 -0.09 15.24
N LYS A 90 1.38 -0.29 16.40
CA LYS A 90 2.02 0.80 17.16
C LYS A 90 3.06 1.52 16.29
N GLY A 91 2.79 2.80 16.01
CA GLY A 91 3.64 3.68 15.23
C GLY A 91 4.73 4.39 16.02
N TYR A 92 5.39 5.35 15.37
CA TYR A 92 6.38 6.26 15.96
C TYR A 92 6.20 7.68 15.44
N ASN A 93 6.47 8.67 16.28
CA ASN A 93 6.41 10.08 15.92
C ASN A 93 7.83 10.66 15.89
N ALA A 94 8.32 10.96 14.69
CA ALA A 94 9.68 11.44 14.47
C ALA A 94 9.88 12.91 14.86
N ILE A 95 8.81 13.64 15.19
CA ILE A 95 8.88 15.05 15.59
C ILE A 95 9.34 15.17 17.04
N ASP A 96 8.80 14.32 17.92
CA ASP A 96 8.98 14.41 19.38
C ASP A 96 9.47 13.10 20.02
N GLY A 97 9.69 12.05 19.25
CA GLY A 97 10.15 10.75 19.72
C GLY A 97 9.08 9.93 20.45
N SER A 98 7.83 10.36 20.43
CA SER A 98 6.72 9.67 21.09
C SER A 98 6.09 8.57 20.22
N TYR A 99 5.01 7.96 20.73
CA TYR A 99 4.18 7.00 20.00
C TYR A 99 2.82 7.59 19.58
N ASP A 100 2.62 8.91 19.74
CA ASP A 100 1.40 9.59 19.25
C ASP A 100 1.56 9.90 17.77
N THR A 101 1.01 9.03 16.93
CA THR A 101 1.08 9.14 15.47
C THR A 101 -0.21 9.65 14.85
N ARG A 102 -1.06 10.33 15.63
CA ARG A 102 -2.27 10.93 15.08
C ARG A 102 -1.91 11.83 13.91
N ASP A 103 -2.73 11.75 12.87
CA ASP A 103 -2.56 12.53 11.66
C ASP A 103 -2.56 14.04 11.98
N ARG A 104 -1.46 14.70 11.63
CA ARG A 104 -1.22 16.13 11.85
C ARG A 104 -1.63 16.96 10.65
N ASP A 105 -1.99 16.34 9.53
CA ASP A 105 -2.57 17.01 8.39
C ASP A 105 -4.11 17.11 8.54
N PRO A 106 -4.68 18.32 8.56
CA PRO A 106 -6.12 18.51 8.56
C PRO A 106 -6.82 17.87 7.35
N LEU A 107 -6.14 17.73 6.20
CA LEU A 107 -6.67 17.05 5.03
C LEU A 107 -6.58 15.52 5.15
N GLY A 108 -5.71 15.02 6.04
CA GLY A 108 -5.56 13.60 6.32
C GLY A 108 -4.72 12.85 5.29
N HIS A 109 -3.65 13.44 4.75
CA HIS A 109 -2.83 12.81 3.71
C HIS A 109 -2.34 11.41 4.10
N GLY A 110 -1.76 11.24 5.29
CA GLY A 110 -1.22 9.96 5.72
C GLY A 110 -2.32 8.94 6.02
N THR A 111 -3.44 9.38 6.60
CA THR A 111 -4.66 8.55 6.70
C THR A 111 -5.12 8.09 5.32
N GLY A 112 -5.11 8.97 4.32
CA GLY A 112 -5.43 8.64 2.94
C GLY A 112 -4.46 7.64 2.30
N MET A 113 -3.16 7.73 2.57
CA MET A 113 -2.21 6.74 2.05
C MET A 113 -2.42 5.37 2.69
N ALA A 114 -2.71 5.34 4.01
CA ALA A 114 -3.04 4.10 4.71
C ALA A 114 -4.31 3.43 4.15
N GLY A 115 -5.36 4.22 3.84
CA GLY A 115 -6.59 3.71 3.24
C GLY A 115 -6.40 3.08 1.88
N VAL A 116 -5.67 3.75 0.98
CA VAL A 116 -5.37 3.19 -0.35
C VAL A 116 -4.57 1.90 -0.23
N LEU A 117 -3.58 1.87 0.66
CA LEU A 117 -2.71 0.71 0.85
C LEU A 117 -3.47 -0.49 1.41
N GLY A 118 -4.24 -0.29 2.49
CA GLY A 118 -4.79 -1.39 3.28
C GLY A 118 -5.94 -1.00 4.20
N ALA A 119 -6.93 -0.25 3.71
CA ALA A 119 -8.25 -0.25 4.35
C ALA A 119 -8.83 -1.67 4.40
N THR A 120 -9.60 -1.94 5.46
CA THR A 120 -10.17 -3.26 5.72
C THR A 120 -11.17 -3.61 4.63
N ILE A 121 -10.96 -4.72 3.94
CA ILE A 121 -11.83 -5.16 2.85
C ILE A 121 -13.00 -5.97 3.41
N ASN A 122 -14.17 -5.88 2.78
CA ASN A 122 -15.37 -6.64 3.10
C ASN A 122 -15.96 -6.40 4.50
N ASN A 123 -15.74 -5.21 5.07
CA ASN A 123 -16.24 -4.87 6.41
C ASN A 123 -17.59 -4.14 6.40
N THR A 124 -18.26 -4.08 5.24
CA THR A 124 -19.54 -3.37 4.98
C THR A 124 -19.48 -1.85 5.16
N ARG A 125 -18.28 -1.27 5.17
CA ARG A 125 -18.02 0.15 5.36
C ARG A 125 -17.04 0.64 4.32
N GLY A 126 -17.06 1.93 4.05
CA GLY A 126 -15.95 2.57 3.36
C GLY A 126 -15.49 1.97 2.05
N ILE A 127 -14.19 1.72 2.00
CA ILE A 127 -13.41 1.39 0.81
C ILE A 127 -12.71 0.05 1.00
N ALA A 128 -12.29 -0.57 -0.11
CA ALA A 128 -11.34 -1.68 -0.06
C ALA A 128 -9.92 -1.17 -0.28
N GLY A 129 -8.99 -1.48 0.64
CA GLY A 129 -7.56 -1.26 0.44
C GLY A 129 -7.00 -2.18 -0.64
N VAL A 130 -5.83 -1.85 -1.23
CA VAL A 130 -5.20 -2.74 -2.21
C VAL A 130 -4.80 -4.09 -1.58
N MET A 131 -4.29 -4.09 -0.35
CA MET A 131 -3.86 -5.28 0.38
C MET A 131 -4.84 -5.62 1.52
N ASP A 132 -5.20 -6.91 1.63
CA ASP A 132 -6.12 -7.47 2.62
C ASP A 132 -5.45 -7.97 3.92
N LEU A 133 -4.13 -8.21 3.89
CA LEU A 133 -3.38 -8.80 5.02
C LEU A 133 -2.11 -7.97 5.30
N VAL A 134 -2.26 -6.86 6.01
CA VAL A 134 -1.19 -5.88 6.22
C VAL A 134 -1.23 -5.21 7.58
N ASN A 135 -0.05 -5.00 8.16
CA ASN A 135 0.19 -4.20 9.35
C ASN A 135 0.79 -2.85 8.92
N ILE A 136 0.02 -1.78 9.00
CA ILE A 136 0.48 -0.44 8.70
C ILE A 136 1.02 0.18 9.98
N MET A 137 2.33 0.44 10.01
CA MET A 137 3.01 1.17 11.08
C MET A 137 3.09 2.65 10.71
N PRO A 138 2.31 3.54 11.34
CA PRO A 138 2.41 4.97 11.08
C PRO A 138 3.74 5.50 11.59
N ILE A 139 4.47 6.25 10.77
CA ILE A 139 5.66 7.01 11.16
C ILE A 139 5.37 8.48 10.86
N CYS A 140 5.04 9.25 11.90
CA CYS A 140 4.64 10.65 11.74
C CYS A 140 5.88 11.55 11.57
N GLU A 141 6.00 12.22 10.42
CA GLU A 141 6.96 13.29 10.14
C GLU A 141 6.32 14.70 10.18
N GLY A 142 5.00 14.75 10.40
CA GLY A 142 4.24 15.98 10.58
C GLY A 142 3.58 16.52 9.32
N LYS A 143 2.75 17.55 9.48
CA LYS A 143 1.95 18.14 8.38
C LYS A 143 2.82 18.67 7.23
N ARG A 144 3.98 19.23 7.58
CA ARG A 144 4.97 19.73 6.64
C ARG A 144 6.27 19.03 6.98
N PRO A 145 6.62 17.96 6.27
CA PRO A 145 7.80 17.20 6.59
C PRO A 145 9.03 18.08 6.43
N SER A 146 9.94 17.96 7.39
CA SER A 146 11.27 18.57 7.34
C SER A 146 12.29 17.48 7.12
N GLN A 147 13.43 17.81 6.51
CA GLN A 147 14.47 16.80 6.28
C GLN A 147 14.92 16.11 7.59
N PRO A 148 15.12 16.81 8.71
CA PRO A 148 15.48 16.15 9.97
C PRO A 148 14.43 15.13 10.45
N THR A 149 13.14 15.43 10.28
CA THR A 149 12.06 14.50 10.69
C THR A 149 11.97 13.28 9.78
N VAL A 150 12.16 13.44 8.46
CA VAL A 150 12.23 12.31 7.51
C VAL A 150 13.46 11.43 7.81
N ILE A 151 14.62 12.04 8.08
CA ILE A 151 15.85 11.34 8.46
C ILE A 151 15.63 10.54 9.75
N ALA A 152 15.04 11.15 10.78
CA ALA A 152 14.75 10.49 12.05
C ALA A 152 13.72 9.34 11.88
N ALA A 153 12.74 9.52 11.00
CA ALA A 153 11.76 8.50 10.65
C ALA A 153 12.41 7.26 10.02
N ILE A 154 13.22 7.46 8.97
CA ILE A 154 13.93 6.35 8.30
C ILE A 154 14.90 5.66 9.28
N ASP A 155 15.64 6.44 10.06
CA ASP A 155 16.57 5.91 11.06
C ASP A 155 15.86 5.05 12.13
N TYR A 156 14.69 5.48 12.60
CA TYR A 156 13.86 4.66 13.49
C TYR A 156 13.45 3.35 12.83
N VAL A 157 12.96 3.40 11.58
CA VAL A 157 12.52 2.20 10.85
C VAL A 157 13.68 1.21 10.70
N VAL A 158 14.86 1.66 10.26
CA VAL A 158 16.03 0.79 10.09
C VAL A 158 16.44 0.13 11.41
N ARG A 159 16.49 0.89 12.51
CA ARG A 159 16.86 0.39 13.85
C ARG A 159 15.87 -0.63 14.41
N HIS A 160 14.59 -0.54 14.05
CA HIS A 160 13.53 -1.38 14.63
C HIS A 160 12.98 -2.43 13.66
N ARG A 161 13.49 -2.52 12.42
CA ARG A 161 12.92 -3.37 11.37
C ARG A 161 12.77 -4.83 11.77
N GLU A 162 13.76 -5.39 12.50
CA GLU A 162 13.72 -6.80 12.92
C GLU A 162 12.70 -7.00 14.05
N ALA A 163 12.78 -6.17 15.10
CA ALA A 163 11.89 -6.25 16.26
C ALA A 163 10.41 -5.95 15.91
N ARG A 164 10.15 -5.33 14.76
CA ARG A 164 8.82 -4.94 14.27
C ARG A 164 8.42 -5.66 12.97
N ASP A 165 9.26 -6.57 12.49
CA ASP A 165 9.13 -7.27 11.21
C ASP A 165 8.80 -6.37 10.00
N ILE A 166 9.41 -5.18 9.94
CA ILE A 166 9.16 -4.19 8.87
C ILE A 166 9.82 -4.70 7.58
N LYS A 167 9.02 -4.85 6.52
CA LYS A 167 9.50 -5.30 5.20
C LYS A 167 9.85 -4.16 4.26
N PHE A 168 9.11 -3.06 4.35
CA PHE A 168 9.31 -1.93 3.45
C PHE A 168 8.80 -0.61 4.02
N ILE A 169 9.26 0.47 3.40
CA ILE A 169 8.87 1.85 3.66
C ILE A 169 8.01 2.35 2.50
N LEU A 170 6.89 2.99 2.83
CA LEU A 170 6.21 3.91 1.92
C LEU A 170 6.54 5.34 2.36
N LEU A 171 7.26 6.07 1.52
CA LEU A 171 7.58 7.48 1.69
C LEU A 171 6.92 8.29 0.57
N ALA A 172 5.75 8.85 0.86
CA ALA A 172 4.94 9.57 -0.10
C ALA A 172 5.35 11.05 -0.26
N ALA A 173 6.66 11.33 -0.25
CA ALA A 173 7.24 12.66 -0.36
C ALA A 173 8.27 12.77 -1.49
N SER A 174 8.41 13.97 -2.08
CA SER A 174 9.39 14.26 -3.12
C SER A 174 9.91 15.69 -3.02
N ALA A 175 11.20 15.87 -3.26
CA ALA A 175 11.92 17.14 -3.27
C ALA A 175 12.72 17.33 -4.58
N ALA A 176 13.04 18.58 -4.91
CA ALA A 176 13.93 18.91 -6.04
C ALA A 176 15.41 18.83 -5.64
N GLU A 177 15.72 19.16 -4.40
CA GLU A 177 17.09 19.26 -3.90
C GLU A 177 17.61 17.88 -3.47
N TYR A 178 18.89 17.63 -3.78
CA TYR A 178 19.60 16.45 -3.29
C TYR A 178 20.09 16.73 -1.88
N GLU A 179 19.76 15.83 -0.96
CA GLU A 179 20.15 15.96 0.43
C GLU A 179 21.02 14.78 0.84
N PRO A 180 22.34 14.96 1.02
CA PRO A 180 23.27 13.87 1.28
C PRO A 180 22.87 13.01 2.47
N GLN A 181 22.48 13.63 3.59
CA GLN A 181 22.12 12.90 4.82
C GLN A 181 20.85 12.04 4.63
N LEU A 182 19.86 12.55 3.89
CA LEU A 182 18.66 11.79 3.58
C LEU A 182 18.98 10.64 2.61
N ALA A 183 19.80 10.89 1.59
CA ALA A 183 20.25 9.87 0.65
C ALA A 183 21.03 8.75 1.35
N ASP A 184 21.87 9.09 2.33
CA ASP A 184 22.61 8.12 3.14
C ASP A 184 21.66 7.27 4.00
N LYS A 185 20.62 7.86 4.59
CA LYS A 185 19.61 7.08 5.33
C LYS A 185 18.79 6.16 4.44
N ILE A 186 18.45 6.58 3.23
CA ILE A 186 17.76 5.72 2.26
C ILE A 186 18.68 4.58 1.80
N ARG A 187 19.97 4.86 1.59
CA ARG A 187 20.98 3.83 1.28
C ARG A 187 21.14 2.83 2.42
N GLN A 188 21.16 3.29 3.67
CA GLN A 188 21.17 2.42 4.85
C GLN A 188 19.92 1.54 4.91
N ALA A 189 18.73 2.08 4.59
CA ALA A 189 17.51 1.30 4.52
C ALA A 189 17.55 0.22 3.42
N ASP A 190 18.02 0.57 2.22
CA ASP A 190 18.21 -0.38 1.11
C ASP A 190 19.19 -1.50 1.49
N GLN A 191 20.35 -1.15 2.06
CA GLN A 191 21.35 -2.10 2.54
C GLN A 191 20.85 -2.97 3.70
N ALA A 192 19.91 -2.47 4.50
CA ALA A 192 19.26 -3.22 5.57
C ALA A 192 18.17 -4.18 5.05
N GLY A 193 17.94 -4.24 3.73
CA GLY A 193 16.99 -5.15 3.08
C GLY A 193 15.56 -4.63 3.00
N LEU A 194 15.33 -3.32 3.22
CA LEU A 194 14.01 -2.72 3.09
C LEU A 194 13.77 -2.27 1.65
N SER A 195 12.60 -2.60 1.09
CA SER A 195 12.11 -1.88 -0.09
C SER A 195 11.70 -0.46 0.32
N ILE A 196 11.92 0.53 -0.53
CA ILE A 196 11.53 1.92 -0.31
C ILE A 196 10.70 2.39 -1.51
N ILE A 197 9.39 2.44 -1.32
CA ILE A 197 8.44 2.90 -2.33
C ILE A 197 8.29 4.41 -2.19
N VAL A 198 8.56 5.12 -3.28
CA VAL A 198 8.61 6.59 -3.30
C VAL A 198 7.82 7.15 -4.47
N THR A 199 7.52 8.44 -4.38
CA THR A 199 6.65 9.14 -5.31
C THR A 199 7.43 10.00 -6.30
N ALA A 200 7.03 10.01 -7.58
CA ALA A 200 7.70 10.81 -8.62
C ALA A 200 7.50 12.32 -8.43
N GLY A 201 6.44 12.73 -7.73
CA GLY A 201 6.09 14.13 -7.51
C GLY A 201 5.12 14.71 -8.56
N ASN A 202 4.49 15.83 -8.20
CA ASN A 202 3.29 16.35 -8.87
C ASN A 202 3.52 17.66 -9.63
N LYS A 203 4.62 17.79 -10.38
CA LYS A 203 4.97 19.05 -11.10
C LYS A 203 4.89 18.94 -12.63
N GLY A 204 4.48 17.80 -13.17
CA GLY A 204 4.35 17.57 -14.62
C GLY A 204 5.68 17.63 -15.38
N LYS A 205 6.81 17.40 -14.68
CA LYS A 205 8.15 17.62 -15.23
C LYS A 205 8.82 16.33 -15.68
N ASN A 206 9.64 16.43 -16.73
CA ASN A 206 10.62 15.42 -17.06
C ASN A 206 11.77 15.48 -16.04
N ALA A 207 11.74 14.60 -15.05
CA ALA A 207 12.72 14.54 -13.99
C ALA A 207 14.04 13.84 -14.39
N THR A 208 14.19 13.44 -15.66
CA THR A 208 15.48 12.97 -16.20
C THR A 208 16.50 14.11 -16.24
N THR A 209 16.05 15.32 -16.59
CA THR A 209 16.90 16.53 -16.66
C THR A 209 16.85 17.34 -15.37
N GLU A 210 15.72 17.32 -14.66
CA GLU A 210 15.55 17.96 -13.35
C GLU A 210 15.28 16.88 -12.29
N LYS A 211 16.35 16.28 -11.75
CA LYS A 211 16.22 15.15 -10.82
C LYS A 211 15.29 15.47 -9.64
N ARG A 212 14.52 14.45 -9.24
CA ARG A 212 13.63 14.49 -8.08
C ARG A 212 14.06 13.42 -7.09
N TYR A 213 14.25 13.82 -5.84
CA TYR A 213 14.65 12.91 -4.77
C TYR A 213 13.44 12.60 -3.88
N PRO A 214 13.35 11.38 -3.33
CA PRO A 214 14.33 10.29 -3.42
C PRO A 214 14.26 9.45 -4.70
N CYS A 215 13.29 9.68 -5.59
CA CYS A 215 13.09 8.88 -6.81
C CYS A 215 14.37 8.65 -7.63
N ALA A 216 15.19 9.67 -7.87
CA ALA A 216 16.43 9.56 -8.64
C ALA A 216 17.48 8.63 -7.98
N LEU A 217 17.36 8.30 -6.68
CA LEU A 217 18.23 7.32 -6.04
C LEU A 217 18.02 5.90 -6.58
N THR A 218 16.89 5.63 -7.26
CA THR A 218 16.62 4.36 -7.94
C THR A 218 17.69 3.98 -8.98
N GLU A 219 18.43 4.95 -9.51
CA GLU A 219 19.57 4.73 -10.42
C GLU A 219 20.76 4.06 -9.73
N GLN A 220 20.88 4.20 -8.40
CA GLN A 220 21.98 3.69 -7.59
C GLN A 220 21.55 2.61 -6.60
N LEU A 221 20.27 2.57 -6.25
CA LEU A 221 19.72 1.74 -5.19
C LEU A 221 18.69 0.77 -5.75
N SER A 222 18.90 -0.51 -5.49
CA SER A 222 18.07 -1.58 -6.06
C SER A 222 16.75 -1.76 -5.33
N GLY A 223 16.64 -1.36 -4.07
CA GLY A 223 15.41 -1.40 -3.28
C GLY A 223 14.55 -0.14 -3.33
N VAL A 224 15.00 0.94 -3.98
CA VAL A 224 14.16 2.12 -4.22
C VAL A 224 13.28 1.89 -5.45
N LEU A 225 11.96 2.06 -5.28
CA LEU A 225 10.95 1.91 -6.33
C LEU A 225 10.24 3.25 -6.55
N CYS A 226 10.53 3.91 -7.68
CA CYS A 226 9.93 5.20 -8.01
C CYS A 226 8.62 5.05 -8.78
N VAL A 227 7.55 5.66 -8.26
CA VAL A 227 6.17 5.50 -8.79
C VAL A 227 5.62 6.80 -9.35
N ALA A 228 5.18 6.77 -10.60
CA ALA A 228 4.45 7.85 -11.27
C ALA A 228 2.92 7.63 -11.25
N ALA A 229 2.15 8.67 -11.61
CA ALA A 229 0.69 8.63 -11.61
C ALA A 229 0.11 8.58 -13.03
N THR A 230 -0.89 7.71 -13.23
CA THR A 230 -1.70 7.66 -14.45
C THR A 230 -3.09 8.28 -14.25
N GLU A 231 -3.70 8.71 -15.35
CA GLU A 231 -5.11 9.10 -15.39
C GLU A 231 -6.01 7.88 -15.21
N LEU A 232 -6.66 7.75 -14.04
CA LEU A 232 -7.65 6.71 -13.73
C LEU A 232 -7.30 5.33 -14.36
N SER A 233 -8.14 4.84 -15.28
CA SER A 233 -8.00 3.58 -15.99
C SER A 233 -7.24 3.68 -17.32
N MET A 234 -6.82 4.87 -17.73
CA MET A 234 -6.14 5.12 -19.01
C MET A 234 -4.67 4.70 -18.96
N MET A 235 -4.16 4.15 -20.05
CA MET A 235 -2.71 3.95 -20.26
C MET A 235 -2.02 5.28 -20.64
N LYS A 236 -2.26 6.32 -19.84
CA LYS A 236 -1.75 7.68 -20.03
C LYS A 236 -1.31 8.26 -18.69
N LEU A 237 -0.16 8.91 -18.67
CA LEU A 237 0.37 9.62 -17.52
C LEU A 237 -0.57 10.78 -17.14
N ALA A 238 -0.76 11.00 -15.83
CA ALA A 238 -1.47 12.18 -15.32
C ALA A 238 -0.69 13.46 -15.66
N SER A 239 -1.39 14.54 -16.00
CA SER A 239 -0.74 15.79 -16.43
C SER A 239 0.21 16.39 -15.38
N PHE A 240 -0.09 16.20 -14.10
CA PHE A 240 0.76 16.64 -12.99
C PHE A 240 1.88 15.66 -12.66
N SER A 241 1.87 14.41 -13.14
CA SER A 241 2.89 13.45 -12.74
C SER A 241 4.22 13.83 -13.34
N ASN A 242 5.26 13.87 -12.50
CA ASN A 242 6.61 13.81 -13.03
C ASN A 242 6.87 12.44 -13.68
N TYR A 243 7.80 12.40 -14.62
CA TYR A 243 8.27 11.19 -15.29
C TYR A 243 9.77 11.29 -15.55
N ALA A 244 10.47 10.16 -15.59
CA ALA A 244 11.88 10.12 -15.93
C ALA A 244 12.26 8.73 -16.46
N ASN A 245 13.44 8.62 -17.08
CA ASN A 245 13.99 7.33 -17.50
C ASN A 245 14.23 6.37 -16.32
N TYR A 246 14.42 6.91 -15.12
CA TYR A 246 14.63 6.15 -13.89
C TYR A 246 13.31 5.82 -13.16
N VAL A 247 12.14 6.32 -13.60
CA VAL A 247 10.87 5.89 -13.01
C VAL A 247 10.65 4.41 -13.32
N ASP A 248 10.28 3.64 -12.30
CA ASP A 248 10.19 2.18 -12.40
C ASP A 248 8.83 1.72 -12.91
N VAL A 249 7.76 2.35 -12.41
CA VAL A 249 6.37 1.97 -12.71
C VAL A 249 5.43 3.15 -12.51
N ALA A 250 4.24 3.09 -13.09
CA ALA A 250 3.15 3.99 -12.78
C ALA A 250 1.94 3.25 -12.20
N ALA A 251 1.07 3.97 -11.49
CA ALA A 251 -0.21 3.46 -11.01
C ALA A 251 -1.28 4.57 -11.11
N PRO A 252 -2.58 4.23 -11.05
CA PRO A 252 -3.64 5.24 -11.01
C PRO A 252 -3.41 6.25 -9.90
N GLY A 253 -3.46 7.54 -10.23
CA GLY A 253 -3.23 8.61 -9.26
C GLY A 253 -4.22 9.75 -9.38
N VAL A 254 -5.27 9.64 -10.20
CA VAL A 254 -6.30 10.67 -10.37
C VAL A 254 -7.63 10.13 -9.87
N GLY A 255 -8.32 10.89 -9.02
CA GLY A 255 -9.63 10.51 -8.52
C GLY A 255 -9.62 9.26 -7.64
N ILE A 256 -8.59 9.12 -6.79
CA ILE A 256 -8.42 7.93 -5.94
C ILE A 256 -9.23 8.10 -4.66
N MET A 257 -10.31 7.33 -4.55
CA MET A 257 -11.11 7.24 -3.33
C MET A 257 -10.28 6.62 -2.19
N THR A 258 -10.30 7.24 -1.01
CA THR A 258 -9.55 6.82 0.17
C THR A 258 -10.24 7.21 1.49
N THR A 259 -9.72 6.75 2.63
CA THR A 259 -10.06 7.22 3.97
C THR A 259 -9.53 8.64 4.18
N GLY A 260 -10.27 9.48 4.88
CA GLY A 260 -9.97 10.91 4.99
C GLY A 260 -10.03 11.42 6.43
N ASN A 261 -10.40 12.70 6.55
CA ASN A 261 -10.50 13.37 7.84
C ASN A 261 -11.60 12.72 8.73
N TYR A 262 -11.30 12.59 10.02
CA TYR A 262 -12.10 11.94 11.06
C TYR A 262 -12.44 10.49 10.73
N ILE A 263 -13.69 10.22 10.40
CA ILE A 263 -14.23 8.91 10.00
C ILE A 263 -14.75 8.96 8.55
N ASN A 264 -14.46 10.05 7.83
CA ASN A 264 -14.95 10.29 6.48
C ASN A 264 -14.02 9.68 5.43
N TYR A 265 -14.49 9.72 4.19
CA TYR A 265 -13.78 9.28 3.00
C TYR A 265 -13.60 10.47 2.06
N ASP A 266 -12.55 10.42 1.26
CA ASP A 266 -12.18 11.51 0.36
C ASP A 266 -11.72 10.95 -0.99
N THR A 267 -11.57 11.82 -1.99
CA THR A 267 -11.06 11.49 -3.31
C THR A 267 -9.87 12.39 -3.62
N VAL A 268 -8.69 11.78 -3.68
CA VAL A 268 -7.42 12.49 -3.81
C VAL A 268 -6.77 12.26 -5.18
N SER A 269 -5.92 13.19 -5.60
CA SER A 269 -5.11 13.02 -6.81
C SER A 269 -3.65 13.36 -6.53
N GLY A 270 -2.74 12.52 -7.02
CA GLY A 270 -1.31 12.68 -6.85
C GLY A 270 -0.53 11.41 -7.20
N THR A 271 0.78 11.56 -7.23
CA THR A 271 1.73 10.45 -7.23
C THR A 271 1.78 9.74 -5.88
N SER A 272 1.39 10.40 -4.77
CA SER A 272 1.24 9.80 -3.45
C SER A 272 0.26 8.61 -3.42
N PRO A 273 -1.03 8.74 -3.80
CA PRO A 273 -1.93 7.59 -3.84
C PRO A 273 -1.50 6.53 -4.85
N ALA A 274 -0.84 6.91 -5.96
CA ALA A 274 -0.25 5.94 -6.89
C ALA A 274 0.85 5.10 -6.21
N SER A 275 1.74 5.72 -5.43
CA SER A 275 2.73 5.02 -4.61
C SER A 275 2.08 4.12 -3.56
N ALA A 276 0.97 4.54 -2.93
CA ALA A 276 0.23 3.72 -1.98
C ALA A 276 -0.43 2.48 -2.64
N ILE A 277 -0.96 2.61 -3.86
CA ILE A 277 -1.42 1.47 -4.66
C ILE A 277 -0.28 0.47 -4.89
N VAL A 278 0.88 0.96 -5.35
CA VAL A 278 2.04 0.10 -5.62
C VAL A 278 2.56 -0.53 -4.33
N ALA A 279 2.56 0.20 -3.22
CA ALA A 279 2.89 -0.33 -1.90
C ALA A 279 1.97 -1.50 -1.50
N GLY A 280 0.67 -1.42 -1.79
CA GLY A 280 -0.25 -2.54 -1.61
C GLY A 280 0.11 -3.76 -2.46
N VAL A 281 0.48 -3.57 -3.74
CA VAL A 281 0.96 -4.67 -4.60
C VAL A 281 2.29 -5.25 -4.08
N VAL A 282 3.21 -4.41 -3.58
CA VAL A 282 4.44 -4.87 -2.94
C VAL A 282 4.14 -5.70 -1.69
N ALA A 283 3.16 -5.29 -0.87
CA ALA A 283 2.71 -6.07 0.28
C ALA A 283 2.14 -7.43 -0.13
N MET A 284 1.41 -7.52 -1.25
CA MET A 284 0.96 -8.82 -1.78
C MET A 284 2.14 -9.76 -2.07
N LEU A 285 3.20 -9.24 -2.71
CA LEU A 285 4.39 -10.02 -3.04
C LEU A 285 5.12 -10.50 -1.78
N TYR A 286 5.33 -9.62 -0.80
CA TYR A 286 5.93 -9.99 0.49
C TYR A 286 5.06 -10.99 1.27
N SER A 287 3.73 -10.92 1.15
CA SER A 287 2.85 -11.88 1.82
C SER A 287 3.02 -13.30 1.29
N LEU A 288 3.28 -13.44 -0.02
CA LEU A 288 3.52 -14.73 -0.68
C LEU A 288 4.95 -15.23 -0.47
N ALA A 289 5.92 -14.33 -0.46
CA ALA A 289 7.34 -14.66 -0.33
C ALA A 289 8.06 -13.62 0.55
N PRO A 290 8.01 -13.77 1.90
CA PRO A 290 8.57 -12.80 2.84
C PRO A 290 10.09 -12.60 2.75
N GLY A 291 10.80 -13.53 2.12
CA GLY A 291 12.25 -13.50 1.93
C GLY A 291 12.72 -12.85 0.62
N LEU A 292 11.82 -12.28 -0.19
CA LEU A 292 12.22 -11.58 -1.42
C LEU A 292 13.12 -10.39 -1.11
N SER A 293 14.20 -10.27 -1.88
CA SER A 293 15.05 -9.10 -1.83
C SER A 293 14.32 -7.85 -2.38
N PRO A 294 14.66 -6.64 -1.93
CA PRO A 294 14.11 -5.41 -2.53
C PRO A 294 14.32 -5.32 -4.05
N ALA A 295 15.46 -5.82 -4.53
CA ALA A 295 15.76 -5.90 -5.96
C ALA A 295 14.79 -6.82 -6.71
N ASP A 296 14.44 -7.98 -6.13
CA ASP A 296 13.47 -8.91 -6.72
C ASP A 296 12.06 -8.33 -6.76
N ILE A 297 11.64 -7.65 -5.69
CA ILE A 297 10.35 -6.93 -5.65
C ILE A 297 10.28 -5.92 -6.79
N LYS A 298 11.28 -5.05 -6.89
CA LYS A 298 11.37 -4.05 -7.95
C LYS A 298 11.36 -4.68 -9.34
N ARG A 299 12.14 -5.74 -9.54
CA ARG A 299 12.20 -6.47 -10.80
C ARG A 299 10.86 -7.08 -11.18
N ILE A 300 10.18 -7.79 -10.27
CA ILE A 300 8.86 -8.38 -10.52
C ILE A 300 7.87 -7.31 -10.95
N ILE A 301 7.76 -6.20 -10.21
CA ILE A 301 6.85 -5.09 -10.52
C ILE A 301 7.12 -4.52 -11.93
N LYS A 302 8.40 -4.30 -12.28
CA LYS A 302 8.79 -3.74 -13.58
C LYS A 302 8.52 -4.71 -14.73
N GLU A 303 8.84 -6.00 -14.57
CA GLU A 303 8.66 -7.03 -15.59
C GLU A 303 7.18 -7.30 -15.88
N THR A 304 6.33 -7.30 -14.86
CA THR A 304 4.91 -7.62 -15.00
C THR A 304 4.04 -6.42 -15.39
N SER A 305 4.56 -5.21 -15.24
CA SER A 305 3.86 -3.98 -15.63
C SER A 305 3.34 -4.02 -17.08
N LYS A 306 2.14 -3.49 -17.28
CA LYS A 306 1.54 -3.29 -18.61
C LYS A 306 2.31 -2.18 -19.34
N LYS A 307 2.98 -2.54 -20.44
CA LYS A 307 3.79 -1.63 -21.27
C LYS A 307 2.91 -0.76 -22.17
N GLY A 308 3.54 0.22 -22.84
CA GLY A 308 2.86 1.12 -23.77
C GLY A 308 2.20 2.32 -23.10
N LEU A 309 2.60 2.66 -21.88
CA LEU A 309 2.13 3.87 -21.20
C LEU A 309 2.52 5.11 -21.99
N LYS A 310 1.55 5.97 -22.28
CA LYS A 310 1.79 7.25 -22.94
C LYS A 310 2.08 8.36 -21.94
N ASP A 311 2.86 9.35 -22.36
CA ASP A 311 3.02 10.62 -21.66
C ASP A 311 1.68 11.38 -21.54
N SER A 312 1.67 12.50 -20.83
CA SER A 312 0.43 13.27 -20.59
C SER A 312 -0.19 13.83 -21.87
N THR A 313 0.61 14.03 -22.92
CA THR A 313 0.14 14.48 -24.24
C THR A 313 -0.38 13.34 -25.12
N GLY A 314 -0.14 12.08 -24.76
CA GLY A 314 -0.52 10.91 -25.54
C GLY A 314 0.42 10.59 -26.71
N LYS A 315 1.47 11.40 -26.93
CA LYS A 315 2.32 11.34 -28.12
C LYS A 315 3.51 10.41 -27.94
N VAL A 316 4.11 10.38 -26.75
CA VAL A 316 5.35 9.65 -26.47
C VAL A 316 5.04 8.42 -25.63
N THR A 317 5.57 7.27 -26.03
CA THR A 317 5.56 6.06 -25.17
C THR A 317 6.70 6.17 -24.16
N LEU A 318 6.37 6.06 -22.88
CA LEU A 318 7.33 6.10 -21.78
C LEU A 318 8.04 4.74 -21.61
N PRO A 319 9.27 4.71 -21.07
CA PRO A 319 10.05 3.48 -20.93
C PRO A 319 9.54 2.54 -19.83
N PHE A 320 8.65 3.01 -18.96
CA PHE A 320 8.02 2.25 -17.88
C PHE A 320 6.54 1.96 -18.17
N GLY A 321 6.00 0.96 -17.47
CA GLY A 321 4.61 0.52 -17.62
C GLY A 321 3.72 0.95 -16.46
N ARG A 322 2.44 0.59 -16.53
CA ARG A 322 1.50 0.66 -15.40
C ARG A 322 1.52 -0.66 -14.63
N VAL A 323 1.48 -0.61 -13.30
CA VAL A 323 1.46 -1.81 -12.45
C VAL A 323 0.31 -2.77 -12.81
N ASP A 324 0.57 -4.07 -12.71
CA ASP A 324 -0.40 -5.14 -12.95
C ASP A 324 -0.31 -6.13 -11.78
N ALA A 325 -1.23 -6.01 -10.82
CA ALA A 325 -1.21 -6.76 -9.57
C ALA A 325 -1.35 -8.27 -9.81
N ASP A 326 -2.26 -8.67 -10.71
CA ASP A 326 -2.51 -10.08 -11.02
C ASP A 326 -1.28 -10.77 -11.58
N LYS A 327 -0.62 -10.14 -12.56
CA LYS A 327 0.63 -10.67 -13.12
C LYS A 327 1.76 -10.70 -12.11
N ALA A 328 1.84 -9.69 -11.23
CA ALA A 328 2.84 -9.65 -10.17
C ALA A 328 2.69 -10.82 -9.21
N VAL A 329 1.49 -11.05 -8.64
CA VAL A 329 1.28 -12.17 -7.70
C VAL A 329 1.38 -13.53 -8.39
N ALA A 330 0.95 -13.64 -9.65
CA ALA A 330 1.04 -14.88 -10.42
C ALA A 330 2.49 -15.35 -10.68
N LYS A 331 3.50 -14.47 -10.54
CA LYS A 331 4.91 -14.88 -10.61
C LYS A 331 5.35 -15.72 -9.41
N LEU A 332 4.65 -15.63 -8.29
CA LEU A 332 5.01 -16.27 -7.02
C LEU A 332 4.05 -17.39 -6.62
N ILE A 333 2.94 -17.55 -7.34
CA ILE A 333 1.97 -18.63 -7.12
C ILE A 333 2.27 -19.75 -8.13
N PRO A 334 2.63 -20.96 -7.68
CA PRO A 334 2.82 -22.11 -8.55
C PRO A 334 1.56 -22.40 -9.38
N ARG A 335 1.75 -22.87 -10.61
CA ARG A 335 0.65 -23.30 -11.49
C ARG A 335 0.03 -24.61 -11.01
#